data_AF-A0A1C6SAB3-F1
#
_entry.id   AF-A0A1C6SAB3-F1
#
_cell.length_a   1.000
_cell.length_b   1.000
_cell.length_c   1.000
_cell.angle_alpha   90.00
_cell.angle_beta   90.00
_cell.angle_gamma   90.00
#
_symmetry.space_group_name_H-M   'P 1'
#
loop_
_entity.id
_entity.type
_entity.pdbx_description
1 polymer ?
#
loop_
_entity_poly.entity_id
_entity_poly.type
_entity_poly.pdbx_seq_one_letter_code
_entity_poly.pdbx_strand_id
1 'polypeptide(L)'
;MARHVIDGRPALDRAGVAAHTGAAYSTVNHWHRHRARFGFPEGFPHDGREWFWLDDIEAFHAAHQVAKRAELTKVDRRGDSDDLIGSGTAARVLGYGSYRNLPDTLYDHPDRVETLPDGRVRRLWFRRTVWAVADARTGRQSTGRTPGTTGARKPHPYADDPRLPAAIALLTEADRAGCDRRGLGVALAQQLNITERTAQRLLAAAYAASGTSSGQTA
;
A
#
# COMPACT_ATOMS: atom_id res chain seq x y z
N MET A 1 -22.00 -29.76 10.78
CA MET A 1 -22.84 -30.15 9.64
C MET A 1 -23.10 -28.86 8.91
N ALA A 2 -22.52 -28.67 7.72
CA ALA A 2 -22.44 -27.33 7.13
C ALA A 2 -23.82 -26.73 6.75
N ARG A 3 -24.81 -27.55 6.39
CA ARG A 3 -26.11 -27.08 5.93
C ARG A 3 -27.21 -27.98 6.48
N HIS A 4 -28.34 -27.39 6.85
CA HIS A 4 -29.53 -28.10 7.30
C HIS A 4 -30.80 -27.40 6.80
N VAL A 5 -31.92 -28.12 6.79
CA VAL A 5 -33.24 -27.51 6.53
C VAL A 5 -33.98 -27.46 7.86
N ILE A 6 -34.32 -26.26 8.33
CA ILE A 6 -34.99 -26.00 9.59
C ILE A 6 -36.30 -25.28 9.25
N ASP A 7 -37.44 -25.83 9.66
CA ASP A 7 -38.77 -25.32 9.34
C ASP A 7 -39.00 -25.06 7.84
N GLY A 8 -38.47 -25.94 6.99
CA GLY A 8 -38.57 -25.84 5.53
C GLY A 8 -37.64 -24.81 4.89
N ARG A 9 -36.82 -24.09 5.67
CA ARG A 9 -35.86 -23.10 5.16
C ARG A 9 -34.41 -23.60 5.32
N PRO A 10 -33.53 -23.40 4.31
CA PRO A 10 -32.14 -23.78 4.43
C PRO A 10 -31.37 -22.85 5.37
N ALA A 11 -30.60 -23.45 6.28
CA ALA A 11 -29.72 -22.77 7.22
C ALA A 11 -28.31 -23.35 7.19
N LEU A 12 -27.34 -22.53 7.56
CA LEU A 12 -25.92 -22.85 7.62
C LEU A 12 -25.39 -22.69 9.04
N ASP A 13 -24.51 -23.59 9.49
CA ASP A 13 -23.63 -23.30 10.62
C ASP A 13 -22.45 -22.42 10.15
N ARG A 14 -21.60 -21.91 11.06
CA ARG A 14 -20.46 -21.06 10.66
C ARG A 14 -19.51 -21.74 9.67
N ALA A 15 -19.38 -23.06 9.71
CA ALA A 15 -18.57 -23.82 8.76
C ALA A 15 -19.25 -23.90 7.39
N GLY A 16 -20.58 -24.02 7.38
CA GLY A 16 -21.42 -23.86 6.20
C GLY A 16 -21.28 -22.50 5.55
N VAL A 17 -21.32 -21.42 6.34
CA VAL A 17 -21.11 -20.06 5.82
C VAL A 17 -19.74 -19.93 5.17
N ALA A 18 -18.69 -20.46 5.78
CA ALA A 18 -17.34 -20.46 5.22
C ALA A 18 -17.28 -21.22 3.88
N ALA A 19 -17.81 -22.43 3.83
CA ALA A 19 -17.85 -23.24 2.62
C ALA A 19 -18.69 -22.60 1.51
N HIS A 20 -19.83 -21.99 1.87
CA HIS A 20 -20.75 -21.38 0.92
C HIS A 20 -20.22 -20.07 0.33
N THR A 21 -19.64 -19.21 1.17
CA THR A 21 -19.09 -17.92 0.73
C THR A 21 -17.67 -18.02 0.14
N GLY A 22 -16.99 -19.15 0.33
CA GLY A 22 -15.58 -19.33 0.00
C GLY A 22 -14.63 -18.58 0.93
N ALA A 23 -15.13 -18.01 2.03
CA ALA A 23 -14.32 -17.32 3.03
C ALA A 23 -13.64 -18.32 3.98
N ALA A 24 -12.49 -17.94 4.54
CA ALA A 24 -11.88 -18.70 5.62
C ALA A 24 -12.77 -18.70 6.88
N TYR A 25 -12.79 -19.80 7.62
CA TYR A 25 -13.59 -19.90 8.85
C TYR A 25 -13.24 -18.81 9.89
N SER A 26 -11.96 -18.43 9.98
CA SER A 26 -11.50 -17.32 10.82
C SER A 26 -12.08 -15.97 10.39
N THR A 27 -12.26 -15.75 9.09
CA THR A 27 -12.93 -14.57 8.53
C THR A 27 -14.40 -14.55 8.90
N VAL A 28 -15.10 -15.68 8.81
CA VAL A 28 -16.50 -15.79 9.25
C VAL A 28 -16.63 -15.49 10.75
N ASN A 29 -15.73 -16.03 11.58
CA ASN A 29 -15.72 -15.69 13.01
C ASN A 29 -15.45 -14.21 13.27
N HIS A 30 -14.61 -13.56 12.45
CA HIS A 30 -14.36 -12.12 12.53
C HIS A 30 -15.61 -11.31 12.17
N TRP A 31 -16.28 -11.64 11.06
CA TRP A 31 -17.54 -11.01 10.68
C TRP A 31 -18.60 -11.17 11.76
N HIS A 32 -18.76 -12.39 12.28
CA HIS A 32 -19.71 -12.68 13.35
C HIS A 32 -19.41 -11.89 14.63
N ARG A 33 -18.15 -11.89 15.11
CA ARG A 33 -17.74 -11.13 16.30
C ARG A 33 -17.98 -9.63 16.15
N HIS A 34 -17.83 -9.10 14.95
CA HIS A 34 -17.98 -7.68 14.64
C HIS A 34 -19.23 -7.43 13.78
N ARG A 35 -20.30 -8.19 14.00
CA ARG A 35 -21.48 -8.19 13.12
C ARG A 35 -22.12 -6.81 12.95
N ALA A 36 -22.16 -6.00 14.01
CA ALA A 36 -22.67 -4.63 13.95
C ALA A 36 -21.88 -3.74 12.97
N ARG A 37 -20.57 -3.99 12.81
CA ARG A 37 -19.72 -3.26 11.86
C ARG A 37 -19.90 -3.77 10.42
N PHE A 38 -20.02 -5.08 10.25
CA PHE A 38 -20.02 -5.71 8.92
C PHE A 38 -21.42 -5.95 8.35
N GLY A 39 -22.47 -5.83 9.17
CA GLY A 39 -23.83 -6.23 8.80
C GLY A 39 -24.00 -7.75 8.72
N PHE A 40 -23.20 -8.52 9.47
CA PHE A 40 -23.33 -9.99 9.46
C PHE A 40 -24.66 -10.41 10.11
N PRO A 41 -25.40 -11.39 9.55
CA PRO A 41 -26.73 -11.75 10.05
C PRO A 41 -26.74 -12.22 11.51
N GLU A 42 -27.86 -12.01 12.18
CA GLU A 42 -28.11 -12.59 13.50
C GLU A 42 -28.33 -14.09 13.38
N GLY A 43 -27.64 -14.87 14.20
CA GLY A 43 -27.82 -16.30 14.28
C GLY A 43 -29.00 -16.66 15.18
N PHE A 44 -29.53 -17.87 15.00
CA PHE A 44 -30.55 -18.43 15.89
C PHE A 44 -30.09 -19.79 16.44
N PRO A 45 -30.46 -20.11 17.70
CA PRO A 45 -30.14 -21.40 18.27
C PRO A 45 -31.08 -22.50 17.72
N HIS A 46 -30.51 -23.62 17.28
CA HIS A 46 -31.23 -24.84 16.94
C HIS A 46 -30.32 -26.06 17.19
N ASP A 47 -30.83 -27.08 17.88
CA ASP A 47 -30.08 -28.28 18.30
C ASP A 47 -28.75 -27.98 19.01
N GLY A 48 -28.76 -27.01 19.93
CA GLY A 48 -27.59 -26.60 20.70
C GLY A 48 -26.48 -25.94 19.88
N ARG A 49 -26.77 -25.56 18.63
CA ARG A 49 -25.85 -24.87 17.71
C ARG A 49 -26.46 -23.58 17.22
N GLU A 50 -25.61 -22.66 16.79
CA GLU A 50 -26.02 -21.42 16.14
C GLU A 50 -26.08 -21.62 14.63
N TRP A 51 -27.20 -21.21 14.03
CA TRP A 51 -27.51 -21.32 12.62
C TRP A 51 -27.83 -19.95 12.04
N PHE A 52 -27.60 -19.81 10.73
CA PHE A 52 -27.88 -18.60 9.96
C PHE A 52 -28.70 -18.99 8.74
N TRP A 53 -29.77 -18.25 8.43
CA TRP A 53 -30.53 -18.53 7.23
C TRP A 53 -29.68 -18.27 5.98
N LEU A 54 -29.81 -19.15 4.99
CA LEU A 54 -28.99 -19.09 3.78
C LEU A 54 -29.21 -17.79 3.00
N ASP A 55 -30.47 -17.36 2.86
CA ASP A 55 -30.87 -16.13 2.18
C ASP A 55 -30.26 -14.88 2.85
N ASP A 56 -30.27 -14.81 4.18
CA ASP A 56 -29.63 -13.73 4.94
C ASP A 56 -28.10 -13.71 4.70
N ILE A 57 -27.46 -14.88 4.64
CA ILE A 57 -26.03 -15.01 4.36
C ILE A 57 -25.71 -14.61 2.91
N GLU A 58 -26.53 -14.99 1.94
CA GLU A 58 -26.38 -14.60 0.54
C GLU A 58 -26.54 -13.07 0.38
N ALA A 59 -27.55 -12.48 1.03
CA ALA A 59 -27.78 -11.04 1.02
C ALA A 59 -26.60 -10.28 1.65
N PHE A 60 -26.13 -10.72 2.82
CA PHE A 60 -24.94 -10.18 3.47
C PHE A 60 -23.72 -10.29 2.55
N HIS A 61 -23.47 -11.46 1.96
CA HIS A 61 -22.29 -11.69 1.15
C HIS A 61 -22.29 -10.83 -0.12
N ALA A 62 -23.44 -10.70 -0.78
CA ALA A 62 -23.59 -9.81 -1.94
C ALA A 62 -23.29 -8.34 -1.57
N ALA A 63 -23.89 -7.84 -0.49
CA ALA A 63 -23.63 -6.48 0.00
C ALA A 63 -22.16 -6.26 0.39
N HIS A 64 -21.57 -7.26 1.07
CA HIS A 64 -20.17 -7.22 1.49
C HIS A 64 -19.23 -7.17 0.29
N GLN A 65 -19.50 -7.92 -0.78
CA GLN A 65 -18.71 -7.88 -2.02
C GLN A 65 -18.85 -6.53 -2.74
N VAL A 66 -20.04 -5.94 -2.77
CA VAL A 66 -20.27 -4.60 -3.34
C VAL A 66 -19.49 -3.54 -2.55
N ALA A 67 -19.59 -3.53 -1.23
CA ALA A 67 -18.85 -2.60 -0.38
C ALA A 67 -17.34 -2.74 -0.56
N LYS A 68 -16.85 -3.99 -0.58
CA LYS A 68 -15.43 -4.28 -0.81
C LYS A 68 -14.96 -3.82 -2.19
N ARG A 69 -15.76 -4.00 -3.24
CA ARG A 69 -15.48 -3.49 -4.59
C ARG A 69 -15.45 -1.96 -4.63
N ALA A 70 -16.32 -1.28 -3.88
CA ALA A 70 -16.34 0.17 -3.79
C ALA A 70 -15.09 0.75 -3.11
N GLU A 71 -14.48 0.01 -2.18
CA GLU A 71 -13.20 0.39 -1.53
C GLU A 71 -11.96 0.14 -2.41
N LEU A 72 -12.07 -0.65 -3.48
CA LEU A 72 -10.94 -0.88 -4.39
C LEU A 72 -10.60 0.39 -5.15
N THR A 73 -9.32 0.56 -5.49
CA THR A 73 -8.83 1.68 -6.30
C THR A 73 -9.69 1.83 -7.56
N LYS A 74 -10.25 3.03 -7.76
CA LYS A 74 -11.13 3.33 -8.88
C LYS A 74 -10.41 3.04 -10.21
N VAL A 75 -11.04 2.20 -11.03
CA VAL A 75 -10.54 1.80 -12.34
C VAL A 75 -11.11 2.75 -13.40
N ASP A 76 -10.26 3.27 -14.28
CA ASP A 76 -10.70 4.03 -15.44
C ASP A 76 -11.25 3.08 -16.52
N ARG A 77 -12.54 3.21 -16.83
CA ARG A 77 -13.27 2.40 -17.82
C ARG A 77 -13.44 3.11 -19.17
N ARG A 78 -12.76 4.24 -19.39
CA ARG A 78 -12.83 4.97 -20.65
C ARG A 78 -11.97 4.28 -21.72
N GLY A 79 -12.28 4.58 -22.99
CA GLY A 79 -11.54 4.14 -24.18
C GLY A 79 -11.99 2.79 -24.73
N ASP A 80 -11.40 2.40 -25.86
CA ASP A 80 -11.78 1.17 -26.56
C ASP A 80 -11.26 -0.06 -25.79
N SER A 81 -12.10 -1.07 -25.67
CA SER A 81 -11.75 -2.34 -25.02
C SER A 81 -10.62 -3.08 -25.75
N ASP A 82 -10.51 -2.87 -27.07
CA ASP A 82 -9.50 -3.46 -27.97
C ASP A 82 -8.25 -2.58 -28.11
N ASP A 83 -8.18 -1.44 -27.42
CA ASP A 83 -6.96 -0.62 -27.39
C ASP A 83 -5.84 -1.40 -26.70
N LEU A 84 -4.74 -1.61 -27.43
CA LEU A 84 -3.53 -2.21 -26.90
C LEU A 84 -2.67 -1.15 -26.19
N ILE A 85 -2.49 -1.31 -24.87
CA ILE A 85 -1.85 -0.33 -23.99
C ILE A 85 -0.62 -0.90 -23.27
N GLY A 86 0.38 -0.05 -23.04
CA GLY A 86 1.59 -0.42 -22.29
C GLY A 86 1.47 -0.18 -20.78
N SER A 87 2.50 -0.60 -20.03
CA SER A 87 2.49 -0.63 -18.55
C SER A 87 2.13 0.69 -17.88
N GLY A 88 2.63 1.82 -18.40
CA GLY A 88 2.32 3.14 -17.83
C GLY A 88 0.84 3.52 -17.95
N THR A 89 0.20 3.18 -19.06
CA THR A 89 -1.24 3.41 -19.26
C THR A 89 -2.06 2.40 -18.48
N ALA A 90 -1.66 1.12 -18.45
CA ALA A 90 -2.31 0.10 -17.63
C ALA A 90 -2.31 0.48 -16.15
N ALA A 91 -1.21 1.05 -15.65
CA ALA A 91 -1.12 1.53 -14.27
C ALA A 91 -2.15 2.63 -13.98
N ARG A 92 -2.28 3.62 -14.89
CA ARG A 92 -3.29 4.68 -14.78
C ARG A 92 -4.71 4.13 -14.84
N VAL A 93 -4.98 3.18 -15.75
CA VAL A 93 -6.28 2.50 -15.85
C VAL A 93 -6.65 1.83 -14.53
N LEU A 94 -5.68 1.21 -13.86
CA LEU A 94 -5.86 0.54 -12.58
C LEU A 94 -5.77 1.48 -11.35
N GLY A 95 -5.53 2.77 -11.56
CA GLY A 95 -5.41 3.81 -10.53
C GLY A 95 -4.10 3.82 -9.74
N TYR A 96 -3.04 3.21 -10.26
CA TYR A 96 -1.71 3.24 -9.66
C TYR A 96 -0.91 4.47 -10.09
N GLY A 97 -0.13 5.05 -9.16
CA GLY A 97 0.78 6.16 -9.46
C GLY A 97 2.05 5.76 -10.25
N SER A 98 2.34 4.46 -10.36
CA SER A 98 3.52 3.96 -11.09
C SER A 98 3.27 2.59 -11.68
N TYR A 99 3.84 2.33 -12.86
CA TYR A 99 3.81 1.03 -13.51
C TYR A 99 4.49 -0.07 -12.72
N ARG A 100 5.40 0.28 -11.79
CA ARG A 100 6.07 -0.67 -10.91
C ARG A 100 5.13 -1.32 -9.89
N ASN A 101 3.94 -0.75 -9.71
CA ASN A 101 2.92 -1.26 -8.79
C ASN A 101 1.85 -2.10 -9.52
N LEU A 102 2.08 -2.44 -10.80
CA LEU A 102 1.20 -3.35 -11.50
C LEU A 102 1.25 -4.73 -10.84
N PRO A 103 0.10 -5.42 -10.74
CA PRO A 103 0.05 -6.73 -10.12
C PRO A 103 0.75 -7.78 -10.99
N ASP A 104 1.37 -8.78 -10.34
CA ASP A 104 2.02 -9.91 -11.03
C ASP A 104 1.04 -10.66 -11.94
N THR A 105 -0.22 -10.78 -11.52
CA THR A 105 -1.30 -11.37 -12.34
C THR A 105 -1.51 -10.68 -13.68
N LEU A 106 -1.16 -9.39 -13.81
CA LEU A 106 -1.15 -8.72 -15.10
C LEU A 106 0.16 -8.97 -15.85
N TYR A 107 1.30 -8.96 -15.15
CA TYR A 107 2.61 -9.20 -15.75
C TYR A 107 2.79 -10.59 -16.36
N ASP A 108 2.13 -11.59 -15.79
CA ASP A 108 2.19 -12.99 -16.23
C ASP A 108 1.33 -13.26 -17.49
N HIS A 109 0.43 -12.33 -17.83
CA HIS A 109 -0.53 -12.49 -18.93
C HIS A 109 -0.55 -11.27 -19.88
N PRO A 110 0.57 -10.95 -20.58
CA PRO A 110 0.57 -9.96 -21.64
C PRO A 110 -0.14 -10.46 -22.90
N ASP A 111 -0.98 -9.62 -23.50
CA ASP A 111 -1.62 -9.92 -24.79
C ASP A 111 -0.61 -9.83 -25.95
N ARG A 112 0.40 -8.97 -25.81
CA ARG A 112 1.50 -8.85 -26.76
C ARG A 112 2.80 -8.49 -26.07
N VAL A 113 3.88 -9.08 -26.58
CA VAL A 113 5.25 -8.83 -26.12
C VAL A 113 6.10 -8.36 -27.29
N GLU A 114 6.79 -7.25 -27.12
CA GLU A 114 7.67 -6.66 -28.12
C GLU A 114 9.09 -6.57 -27.59
N THR A 115 10.06 -6.97 -28.40
CA THR A 115 11.49 -6.78 -28.09
C THR A 115 11.95 -5.49 -28.75
N LEU A 116 12.49 -4.57 -27.95
CA LEU A 116 13.04 -3.32 -28.42
C LEU A 116 14.46 -3.52 -28.98
N PRO A 117 14.96 -2.58 -29.81
CA PRO A 117 16.33 -2.66 -30.35
C PRO A 117 17.44 -2.72 -29.30
N ASP A 118 17.17 -2.26 -28.08
CA ASP A 118 18.09 -2.31 -26.93
C ASP A 118 18.02 -3.64 -26.16
N GLY A 119 17.28 -4.62 -26.67
CA GLY A 119 17.05 -5.92 -26.04
C GLY A 119 16.03 -5.90 -24.91
N ARG A 120 15.43 -4.74 -24.58
CA ARG A 120 14.40 -4.66 -23.55
C ARG A 120 13.08 -5.21 -24.04
N VAL A 121 12.33 -5.81 -23.12
CA VAL A 121 11.00 -6.36 -23.41
C VAL A 121 9.92 -5.39 -22.98
N ARG A 122 9.05 -5.01 -23.92
CA ARG A 122 7.83 -4.26 -23.67
C ARG A 122 6.63 -5.20 -23.68
N ARG A 123 5.86 -5.15 -22.61
CA ARG A 123 4.59 -5.87 -22.48
C ARG A 123 3.43 -4.94 -22.76
N LEU A 124 2.43 -5.45 -23.46
CA LEU A 124 1.23 -4.74 -23.87
C LEU A 124 -0.01 -5.59 -23.55
N TRP A 125 -1.10 -4.91 -23.21
CA TRP A 125 -2.38 -5.53 -22.85
C TRP A 125 -3.53 -4.78 -23.53
N PHE A 126 -4.58 -5.49 -23.89
CA PHE A 126 -5.84 -4.86 -24.22
C PHE A 126 -6.45 -4.21 -22.98
N ARG A 127 -7.19 -3.10 -23.14
CA ARG A 127 -7.93 -2.51 -22.00
C ARG A 127 -8.87 -3.52 -21.35
N ARG A 128 -9.54 -4.38 -22.15
CA ARG A 128 -10.39 -5.45 -21.60
C ARG A 128 -9.63 -6.40 -20.67
N THR A 129 -8.39 -6.73 -20.98
CA THR A 129 -7.54 -7.61 -20.15
C THR A 129 -7.21 -6.92 -18.83
N VAL A 130 -6.84 -5.64 -18.89
CA VAL A 130 -6.58 -4.83 -17.70
C VAL A 130 -7.84 -4.69 -16.82
N TRP A 131 -9.01 -4.49 -17.42
CA TRP A 131 -10.28 -4.44 -16.69
C TRP A 131 -10.67 -5.78 -16.08
N ALA A 132 -10.47 -6.89 -16.80
CA ALA A 132 -10.73 -8.23 -16.27
C ALA A 132 -9.85 -8.51 -15.03
N VAL A 133 -8.57 -8.14 -15.08
CA VAL A 133 -7.68 -8.22 -13.90
C VAL A 133 -8.18 -7.33 -12.77
N ALA A 134 -8.73 -6.15 -13.07
CA ALA A 134 -9.33 -5.29 -12.06
C ALA A 134 -10.59 -5.90 -11.42
N ASP A 135 -11.46 -6.50 -12.22
CA ASP A 135 -12.71 -7.13 -11.78
C ASP A 135 -12.46 -8.42 -10.98
N ALA A 136 -11.38 -9.12 -11.28
CA ALA A 136 -10.92 -10.30 -10.54
C ALA A 136 -10.28 -9.97 -9.18
N ARG A 137 -10.10 -8.68 -8.82
CA ARG A 137 -9.52 -8.30 -7.53
C ARG A 137 -10.46 -8.69 -6.39
N THR A 138 -10.11 -9.75 -5.66
CA THR A 138 -10.83 -10.24 -4.48
C THR A 138 -10.41 -9.56 -3.18
N GLY A 139 -9.59 -8.51 -3.23
CA GLY A 139 -9.12 -7.77 -2.04
C GLY A 139 -8.29 -6.55 -2.41
N ARG A 140 -8.01 -5.71 -1.41
CA ARG A 140 -7.02 -4.63 -1.50
C ARG A 140 -5.68 -5.28 -1.79
N GLN A 141 -5.35 -5.45 -3.07
CA GLN A 141 -3.98 -5.71 -3.50
C GLN A 141 -3.18 -4.57 -2.87
N SER A 142 -2.37 -4.90 -1.87
CA SER A 142 -1.62 -3.92 -1.09
C SER A 142 -0.85 -3.05 -2.08
N THR A 143 -1.31 -1.81 -2.30
CA THR A 143 -0.65 -0.85 -3.18
C THR A 143 0.62 -0.29 -2.53
N GLY A 144 1.32 -1.12 -1.76
CA GLY A 144 2.26 -0.69 -0.74
C GLY A 144 1.58 -0.11 0.50
N ARG A 145 2.42 0.28 1.46
CA ARG A 145 2.05 1.01 2.66
C ARG A 145 1.21 2.22 2.23
N THR A 146 -0.01 2.37 2.78
CA THR A 146 -0.69 3.67 2.75
C THR A 146 0.35 4.71 3.15
N PRO A 147 0.58 5.78 2.36
CA PRO A 147 1.52 6.82 2.75
C PRO A 147 1.17 7.17 4.19
N GLY A 148 2.05 6.83 5.13
CA GLY A 148 1.86 7.31 6.47
C GLY A 148 1.78 8.81 6.32
N THR A 149 0.84 9.47 7.00
CA THR A 149 1.04 10.87 7.33
C THR A 149 2.44 10.93 7.90
N THR A 150 3.40 11.45 7.13
CA THR A 150 4.75 11.68 7.60
C THR A 150 4.54 12.72 8.69
N GLY A 151 4.39 12.25 9.93
CA GLY A 151 4.34 13.14 11.07
C GLY A 151 5.56 14.05 11.01
N ALA A 152 5.46 15.23 11.63
CA ALA A 152 6.55 16.17 11.71
C ALA A 152 7.88 15.40 11.90
N ARG A 153 8.79 15.55 10.94
CA ARG A 153 10.03 14.78 10.89
C ARG A 153 10.69 14.94 12.26
N LYS A 154 10.84 13.84 13.00
CA LYS A 154 11.48 13.89 14.32
C LYS A 154 12.82 14.63 14.14
N PRO A 155 13.12 15.63 15.00
CA PRO A 155 14.40 16.32 14.95
C PRO A 155 15.53 15.30 14.86
N HIS A 156 16.57 15.62 14.08
CA HIS A 156 17.74 14.74 14.01
C HIS A 156 18.27 14.53 15.45
N PRO A 157 18.77 13.34 15.83
CA PRO A 157 19.22 13.05 17.21
C PRO A 157 20.30 13.98 17.80
N TYR A 158 20.82 14.91 17.00
CA TYR A 158 21.84 15.89 17.38
C TYR A 158 21.40 17.34 17.11
N ALA A 159 20.09 17.60 16.96
CA ALA A 159 19.56 18.95 16.73
C ALA A 159 19.96 19.92 17.86
N ASP A 160 20.08 19.40 19.09
CA ASP A 160 20.49 20.16 20.27
C ASP A 160 21.93 19.83 20.72
N ASP A 161 22.76 19.24 19.85
CA ASP A 161 24.14 18.90 20.20
C ASP A 161 25.00 20.19 20.27
N PRO A 162 25.73 20.44 21.38
CA PRO A 162 26.56 21.64 21.51
C PRO A 162 27.69 21.75 20.48
N ARG A 163 28.01 20.66 19.76
CA ARG A 163 29.00 20.62 18.69
C ARG A 163 28.43 20.98 17.31
N LEU A 164 27.11 21.09 17.18
CA LEU A 164 26.43 21.40 15.93
C LEU A 164 26.86 22.75 15.32
N PRO A 165 27.09 23.84 16.09
CA PRO A 165 27.58 25.10 15.53
C PRO A 165 28.93 24.97 14.81
N ALA A 166 29.83 24.11 15.30
CA ALA A 166 31.12 23.87 14.65
C ALA A 166 30.94 23.15 13.29
N ALA A 167 29.99 22.22 13.19
CA ALA A 167 29.64 21.56 11.93
C ALA A 167 28.99 22.54 10.93
N ILE A 168 28.11 23.42 11.39
CA ILE A 168 27.49 24.48 10.57
C ILE A 168 28.55 25.45 10.05
N ALA A 169 29.47 25.90 10.92
CA ALA A 169 30.56 26.80 10.54
C ALA A 169 31.46 26.17 9.47
N LEU A 170 31.81 24.88 9.64
CA LEU A 170 32.64 24.16 8.67
C LEU A 170 31.96 24.01 7.30
N LEU A 171 30.66 23.70 7.27
CA LEU A 171 29.90 23.64 6.01
C LEU A 171 29.81 25.03 5.35
N THR A 172 29.58 26.08 6.13
CA THR A 172 29.48 27.45 5.63
C THR A 172 30.81 27.92 5.04
N GLU A 173 31.93 27.57 5.67
CA GLU A 173 33.26 27.89 5.16
C GLU A 173 33.56 27.15 3.86
N ALA A 174 33.25 25.84 3.79
CA ALA A 174 33.42 25.06 2.57
C ALA A 174 32.59 25.61 1.40
N ASP A 175 31.35 26.05 1.67
CA ASP A 175 30.46 26.64 0.68
C ASP A 175 30.98 28.02 0.21
N ARG A 176 31.48 28.88 1.12
CA ARG A 176 32.11 30.15 0.76
C ARG A 176 33.38 29.97 -0.07
N ALA A 177 34.18 28.95 0.25
CA ALA A 177 35.40 28.62 -0.47
C ALA A 177 35.14 27.86 -1.80
N GLY A 178 33.89 27.52 -2.12
CA GLY A 178 33.53 26.74 -3.31
C GLY A 178 34.15 25.33 -3.33
N CYS A 179 34.50 24.79 -2.15
CA CYS A 179 35.23 23.54 -2.02
C CYS A 179 34.27 22.33 -1.92
N ASP A 180 34.73 21.18 -2.42
CA ASP A 180 34.01 19.91 -2.26
C ASP A 180 33.92 19.53 -0.77
N ARG A 181 32.79 18.93 -0.38
CA ARG A 181 32.49 18.54 1.01
C ARG A 181 33.10 17.19 1.40
N ARG A 182 33.83 16.54 0.49
CA ARG A 182 34.59 15.31 0.75
C ARG A 182 35.68 15.58 1.79
N GLY A 183 35.79 14.71 2.79
CA GLY A 183 36.79 14.82 3.86
C GLY A 183 36.42 15.75 5.03
N LEU A 184 35.32 16.52 4.95
CA LEU A 184 34.88 17.37 6.06
C LEU A 184 34.54 16.57 7.33
N GLY A 185 34.10 15.33 7.20
CA GLY A 185 33.88 14.43 8.34
C GLY A 185 35.16 14.11 9.10
N VAL A 186 36.28 13.93 8.40
CA VAL A 186 37.60 13.68 9.00
C VAL A 186 38.14 14.95 9.66
N ALA A 187 38.02 16.10 8.98
CA ALA A 187 38.45 17.39 9.52
C ALA A 187 37.68 17.76 10.80
N LEU A 188 36.36 17.60 10.80
CA LEU A 188 35.52 17.87 11.97
C LEU A 188 35.80 16.88 13.11
N ALA A 189 36.09 15.62 12.79
CA ALA A 189 36.45 14.61 13.78
C ALA A 189 37.74 14.97 14.52
N GLN A 190 38.76 15.41 13.78
CA GLN A 190 40.04 15.88 14.35
C GLN A 190 39.84 17.14 15.19
N GLN A 191 39.10 18.12 14.67
CA GLN A 191 38.83 19.39 15.36
C GLN A 191 38.14 19.20 16.71
N LEU A 192 37.17 18.28 16.78
CA LEU A 192 36.35 18.07 17.98
C LEU A 192 36.82 16.88 18.84
N ASN A 193 37.90 16.20 18.44
CA ASN A 193 38.38 14.97 19.05
C ASN A 193 37.26 13.91 19.23
N ILE A 194 36.53 13.64 18.15
CA ILE A 194 35.42 12.67 18.10
C ILE A 194 35.64 11.64 17.00
N THR A 195 34.85 10.56 17.00
CA THR A 195 34.89 9.60 15.90
C THR A 195 34.39 10.22 14.60
N GLU A 196 34.94 9.80 13.46
CA GLU A 196 34.50 10.22 12.13
C GLU A 196 33.01 9.97 11.91
N ARG A 197 32.48 8.84 12.40
CA ARG A 197 31.06 8.51 12.31
C ARG A 197 30.19 9.52 13.07
N THR A 198 30.64 10.02 14.23
CA THR A 198 29.94 11.07 14.97
C THR A 198 30.00 12.40 14.22
N ALA A 199 31.16 12.76 13.68
CA ALA A 199 31.35 13.97 12.89
C ALA A 199 30.46 13.98 11.63
N GLN A 200 30.40 12.88 10.89
CA GLN A 200 29.51 12.73 9.73
C GLN A 200 28.03 12.89 10.11
N ARG A 201 27.61 12.37 11.27
CA ARG A 201 26.23 12.54 11.76
C ARG A 201 25.93 13.98 12.19
N LEU A 202 26.93 14.71 12.71
CA LEU A 202 26.80 16.15 13.01
C LEU A 202 26.69 16.99 11.73
N LEU A 203 27.48 16.68 10.70
CA LEU A 203 27.37 17.35 9.39
C LEU A 203 26.01 17.10 8.74
N ALA A 204 25.49 15.87 8.82
CA ALA A 204 24.14 15.55 8.34
C ALA A 204 23.04 16.31 9.11
N ALA A 205 23.20 16.47 10.43
CA ALA A 205 22.31 17.27 11.25
C ALA A 205 22.35 18.76 10.89
N ALA A 206 23.56 19.31 10.70
CA ALA A 206 23.79 20.70 10.32
C ALA A 206 23.16 21.01 8.97
N TYR A 207 23.33 20.11 7.99
CA TYR A 207 22.72 20.24 6.67
C TYR A 207 21.18 20.21 6.71
N ALA A 208 20.60 19.35 7.55
CA ALA A 208 19.15 19.30 7.74
C ALA A 208 18.62 20.58 8.41
N ALA A 209 19.38 21.17 9.34
CA ALA A 209 19.03 22.45 9.97
C ALA A 209 19.09 23.61 8.98
N SER A 210 20.14 23.70 8.14
CA SER A 210 20.27 24.73 7.12
C SER A 210 19.25 24.61 5.98
N GLY A 211 18.80 23.40 5.66
CA GLY A 211 17.73 23.18 4.68
C GLY A 211 16.33 23.62 5.14
N THR A 212 16.14 23.86 6.44
CA THR A 212 14.85 24.29 7.00
C THR A 212 14.68 25.81 6.97
N SER A 213 15.77 26.59 6.90
CA SER A 213 15.72 28.06 6.88
C SER A 213 15.41 28.69 5.51
N SER A 214 15.42 27.92 4.42
CA SER A 214 15.13 28.45 3.06
C SER A 214 13.64 28.44 2.69
N GLY A 215 12.75 28.08 3.61
CA GLY A 215 11.30 27.93 3.35
C GLY A 215 10.39 28.96 4.03
N GLN A 216 10.93 30.00 4.68
CA GLN A 216 10.13 30.96 5.44
C GLN A 216 10.46 32.42 5.06
N THR A 217 10.09 32.79 3.83
CA THR A 217 9.73 34.16 3.47
C THR A 217 8.50 34.09 2.59
N ALA A 218 7.34 34.40 3.18
CA ALA A 218 6.14 34.85 2.52
C ALA A 218 5.73 36.15 3.21
#